data_AF-A0A0D2FZP0-F1
#
_entry.id   AF-A0A0D2FZP0-F1
#
_cell.length_a   1.000
_cell.length_b   1.000
_cell.length_c   1.000
_cell.angle_alpha   90.00
_cell.angle_beta   90.00
_cell.angle_gamma   90.00
#
_symmetry.space_group_name_H-M   'P 1'
#
loop_
_entity.id
_entity.type
_entity.pdbx_description
1 polymer ?
#
loop_
_entity_poly.entity_id
_entity_poly.type
_entity_poly.pdbx_seq_one_letter_code
_entity_poly.pdbx_strand_id
1 'polypeptide(L)'
;MAVPFVWDPDRVLQITDLGRNEIICIGRAARRFNSRCTWTIEEPEVSHASSLLASMARKLPTEVRNEELRVLARLCLCHQAHQHQQKEAFLNLQSLLQYARDDYERFKTLQLQNIELRTEVLNGKVREISLCQKVDEQATAASKLQETERGLKSQLAHMCQQLDQQNTTIAKLQDSESGLRRTSDYLEQLLQKGKLTVASLEKSNTGLEGQLTGLRRQLYDQKVAVDELEASKSELQGQLHELRQQLNQQNTAVRNLEDENRTLKDQHTAAVAELGTSQLKLEQMKSELQSVRIGNADLQRQLDEAFILGRLGINNAWLTRLRNWLRAYQLLFTGAFRRVRHVLATLSAKLMRFWPNRGLFRGVEPVAGKYLAAEEMLPRHRGPSEPPV
;
A
#
# COMPACT_ATOMS: atom_id res chain seq x y z
N MET A 1 -97.43 36.73 -69.95
CA MET A 1 -98.26 37.96 -70.00
C MET A 1 -99.64 37.59 -69.47
N ALA A 2 -100.21 38.38 -68.55
CA ALA A 2 -101.57 38.10 -68.06
C ALA A 2 -102.56 38.44 -69.19
N VAL A 3 -103.51 37.54 -69.46
CA VAL A 3 -104.58 37.81 -70.42
C VAL A 3 -105.52 38.84 -69.80
N PRO A 4 -105.76 40.01 -70.44
CA PRO A 4 -106.67 41.01 -69.91
C PRO A 4 -108.12 40.49 -69.96
N PHE A 5 -108.93 40.84 -68.95
CA PHE A 5 -110.38 40.60 -69.02
C PHE A 5 -110.97 41.47 -70.13
N VAL A 6 -111.62 40.85 -71.10
CA VAL A 6 -112.24 41.54 -72.22
C VAL A 6 -113.74 41.63 -71.97
N TRP A 7 -114.21 42.83 -71.63
CA TRP A 7 -115.62 43.14 -71.51
C TRP A 7 -116.17 43.59 -72.86
N ASP A 8 -117.09 42.81 -73.42
CA ASP A 8 -117.79 43.15 -74.64
C ASP A 8 -119.30 42.96 -74.42
N PRO A 9 -120.04 44.04 -74.09
CA PRO A 9 -121.46 43.93 -73.75
C PRO A 9 -122.29 43.41 -74.91
N ASP A 10 -121.87 43.65 -76.15
CA ASP A 10 -122.59 43.19 -77.32
C ASP A 10 -122.55 41.66 -77.41
N ARG A 11 -121.36 41.07 -77.27
CA ARG A 11 -121.17 39.61 -77.27
C ARG A 11 -121.77 38.93 -76.05
N VAL A 12 -121.58 39.50 -74.86
CA VAL A 12 -122.07 38.91 -73.60
C VAL A 12 -123.59 38.94 -73.52
N LEU A 13 -124.18 40.08 -73.84
CA LEU A 13 -125.63 40.25 -73.85
C LEU A 13 -126.27 39.64 -75.12
N GLN A 14 -125.42 39.15 -76.02
CA GLN A 14 -125.76 38.51 -77.28
C GLN A 14 -126.60 39.43 -78.18
N ILE A 15 -126.40 40.75 -78.20
CA ILE A 15 -127.32 41.65 -78.90
C ILE A 15 -127.19 41.52 -80.43
N THR A 16 -125.97 41.51 -80.95
CA THR A 16 -125.72 41.27 -82.38
C THR A 16 -125.68 39.79 -82.74
N ASP A 17 -126.10 39.49 -83.97
CA ASP A 17 -125.81 38.22 -84.61
C ASP A 17 -124.36 38.21 -85.10
N LEU A 18 -123.55 37.29 -84.59
CA LEU A 18 -122.13 37.16 -84.94
C LEU A 18 -121.88 36.96 -86.45
N GLY A 19 -122.86 36.44 -87.18
CA GLY A 19 -122.76 36.21 -88.63
C GLY A 19 -123.07 37.44 -89.49
N ARG A 20 -123.90 38.36 -88.99
CA ARG A 20 -124.42 39.50 -89.77
C ARG A 20 -124.00 40.86 -89.25
N ASN A 21 -123.50 40.92 -88.01
CA ASN A 21 -123.17 42.16 -87.31
C ASN A 21 -124.37 43.14 -87.23
N GLU A 22 -125.58 42.57 -87.20
CA GLU A 22 -126.85 43.28 -87.11
C GLU A 22 -127.46 43.07 -85.72
N ILE A 23 -128.08 44.11 -85.17
CA ILE A 23 -128.84 43.99 -83.91
C ILE A 23 -130.12 43.20 -84.19
N ILE A 24 -130.21 42.02 -83.60
CA ILE A 24 -131.37 41.15 -83.77
C ILE A 24 -132.25 41.18 -82.52
N CYS A 25 -133.54 41.00 -82.75
CA CYS A 25 -134.53 40.98 -81.70
C CYS A 25 -134.20 39.94 -80.63
N ILE A 26 -134.20 40.35 -79.35
CA ILE A 26 -133.96 39.46 -78.19
C ILE A 26 -135.24 38.75 -77.70
N GLY A 27 -136.38 39.05 -78.31
CA GLY A 27 -137.66 38.42 -78.01
C GLY A 27 -137.67 36.94 -78.38
N ARG A 28 -138.52 36.16 -77.72
CA ARG A 28 -138.69 34.73 -77.96
C ARG A 28 -140.05 34.45 -78.58
N ALA A 29 -140.05 33.71 -79.68
CA ALA A 29 -141.28 33.30 -80.33
C ALA A 29 -141.80 32.01 -79.69
N ALA A 30 -142.87 32.10 -78.89
CA ALA A 30 -143.49 30.93 -78.26
C ALA A 30 -143.91 29.85 -79.28
N ARG A 31 -144.33 30.27 -80.48
CA ARG A 31 -144.72 29.39 -81.60
C ARG A 31 -143.55 28.63 -82.24
N ARG A 32 -142.30 28.96 -81.91
CA ARG A 32 -141.08 28.33 -82.44
C ARG A 32 -140.22 27.77 -81.31
N PHE A 33 -140.84 27.05 -80.38
CA PHE A 33 -140.12 26.38 -79.28
C PHE A 33 -139.25 27.34 -78.46
N ASN A 34 -139.72 28.57 -78.21
CA ASN A 34 -138.98 29.63 -77.53
C ASN A 34 -137.65 30.01 -78.21
N SER A 35 -137.51 29.78 -79.52
CA SER A 35 -136.37 30.26 -80.29
C SER A 35 -136.30 31.78 -80.25
N ARG A 36 -135.07 32.30 -80.26
CA ARG A 36 -134.84 33.75 -80.40
C ARG A 36 -135.38 34.25 -81.73
N CYS A 37 -135.98 35.43 -81.71
CA CYS A 37 -136.44 36.12 -82.90
C CYS A 37 -135.24 36.48 -83.80
N THR A 38 -135.35 36.20 -85.10
CA THR A 38 -134.29 36.48 -86.08
C THR A 38 -134.51 37.79 -86.83
N TRP A 39 -135.45 38.61 -86.37
CA TRP A 39 -135.72 39.88 -87.02
C TRP A 39 -134.67 40.90 -86.64
N THR A 40 -134.10 41.52 -87.66
CA THR A 40 -133.23 42.68 -87.51
C THR A 40 -134.06 43.85 -87.01
N ILE A 41 -133.53 44.57 -86.02
CA ILE A 41 -134.11 45.84 -85.55
C ILE A 41 -133.80 46.91 -86.60
N GLU A 42 -134.74 47.79 -86.89
CA GLU A 42 -134.57 48.86 -87.88
C GLU A 42 -134.10 50.16 -87.22
N GLU A 43 -133.72 51.16 -88.02
CA GLU A 43 -133.42 52.51 -87.52
C GLU A 43 -134.72 53.23 -87.10
N PRO A 44 -134.72 54.05 -86.02
CA PRO A 44 -133.57 54.58 -85.27
C PRO A 44 -133.11 53.77 -84.06
N GLU A 45 -133.77 52.65 -83.74
CA GLU A 45 -133.51 51.88 -82.52
C GLU A 45 -132.13 51.22 -82.53
N VAL A 46 -131.62 50.82 -83.70
CA VAL A 46 -130.27 50.25 -83.88
C VAL A 46 -129.18 51.23 -83.44
N SER A 47 -129.23 52.48 -83.92
CA SER A 47 -128.25 53.51 -83.56
C SER A 47 -128.26 53.79 -82.05
N HIS A 48 -129.44 53.87 -81.44
CA HIS A 48 -129.57 54.05 -79.99
C HIS A 48 -129.05 52.85 -79.19
N ALA A 49 -129.37 51.61 -79.60
CA ALA A 49 -128.88 50.41 -78.95
C ALA A 49 -127.36 50.27 -79.08
N SER A 50 -126.80 50.59 -80.26
CA SER A 50 -125.35 50.60 -80.52
C SER A 50 -124.62 51.63 -79.66
N SER A 51 -125.17 52.85 -79.54
CA SER A 51 -124.63 53.89 -78.68
C SER A 51 -124.64 53.48 -77.20
N LEU A 52 -125.71 52.81 -76.77
CA LEU A 52 -125.85 52.31 -75.39
C LEU A 52 -124.88 51.16 -75.09
N LEU A 53 -124.69 50.22 -76.01
CA LEU A 53 -123.69 49.16 -75.92
C LEU A 53 -122.27 49.74 -75.87
N ALA A 54 -121.97 50.73 -76.70
CA ALA A 54 -120.69 51.42 -76.69
C ALA A 54 -120.43 52.17 -75.37
N SER A 55 -121.47 52.71 -74.73
CA SER A 55 -121.39 53.30 -73.38
C SER A 55 -121.13 52.22 -72.32
N MET A 56 -121.84 51.10 -72.37
CA MET A 56 -121.64 49.96 -71.46
C MET A 56 -120.24 49.36 -71.61
N ALA A 57 -119.67 49.32 -72.82
CA ALA A 57 -118.35 48.76 -73.09
C ALA A 57 -117.21 49.56 -72.41
N ARG A 58 -117.44 50.83 -72.09
CA ARG A 58 -116.49 51.68 -71.35
C ARG A 58 -116.58 51.51 -69.84
N LYS A 59 -117.56 50.75 -69.35
CA LYS A 59 -117.82 50.51 -67.94
C LYS A 59 -117.46 49.08 -67.57
N LEU A 60 -117.24 48.83 -66.29
CA LEU A 60 -117.16 47.46 -65.81
C LEU A 60 -118.55 46.80 -65.80
N PRO A 61 -118.65 45.48 -65.93
CA PRO A 61 -119.92 44.77 -65.81
C PRO A 61 -120.69 45.09 -64.51
N THR A 62 -119.96 45.38 -63.43
CA THR A 62 -120.50 45.78 -62.12
C THR A 62 -121.08 47.20 -62.10
N GLU A 63 -120.66 48.06 -63.02
CA GLU A 63 -121.07 49.47 -63.11
C GLU A 63 -122.23 49.72 -64.08
N VAL A 64 -122.58 48.74 -64.91
CA VAL A 64 -123.74 48.80 -65.80
C VAL A 64 -125.02 48.80 -64.96
N ARG A 65 -125.84 49.84 -65.12
CA ARG A 65 -127.06 50.03 -64.31
C ARG A 65 -128.24 49.27 -64.90
N ASN A 66 -129.19 48.89 -64.05
CA ASN A 66 -130.41 48.21 -64.50
C ASN A 66 -131.24 49.08 -65.45
N GLU A 67 -131.21 50.41 -65.29
CA GLU A 67 -131.88 51.36 -66.17
C GLU A 67 -131.35 51.26 -67.60
N GLU A 68 -130.03 51.10 -67.76
CA GLU A 68 -129.39 50.94 -69.06
C GLU A 68 -129.81 49.62 -69.70
N LEU A 69 -129.90 48.52 -68.92
CA LEU A 69 -130.43 47.25 -69.41
C LEU A 69 -131.92 47.32 -69.80
N ARG A 70 -132.75 48.08 -69.07
CA ARG A 70 -134.18 48.25 -69.41
C ARG A 70 -134.36 49.02 -70.70
N VAL A 71 -133.53 50.04 -70.94
CA VAL A 71 -133.51 50.79 -72.19
C VAL A 71 -133.07 49.89 -73.34
N LEU A 72 -131.98 49.13 -73.15
CA LEU A 72 -131.50 48.17 -74.15
C LEU A 72 -132.54 47.09 -74.46
N ALA A 73 -133.18 46.51 -73.44
CA ALA A 73 -134.22 45.51 -73.61
C ALA A 73 -135.38 46.00 -74.48
N ARG A 74 -135.78 47.27 -74.32
CA ARG A 74 -136.84 47.90 -75.12
C ARG A 74 -136.41 48.14 -76.56
N LEU A 75 -135.18 48.64 -76.76
CA LEU A 75 -134.65 48.94 -78.10
C LEU A 75 -134.40 47.67 -78.92
N CYS A 76 -134.11 46.54 -78.28
CA CYS A 76 -133.83 45.28 -78.95
C CYS A 76 -135.06 44.39 -79.16
N LEU A 77 -136.29 44.91 -79.09
CA LEU A 77 -137.52 44.15 -79.35
C LEU A 77 -138.25 44.68 -80.58
N CYS A 78 -138.53 43.80 -81.55
CA CYS A 78 -139.25 44.20 -82.75
C CYS A 78 -140.69 44.64 -82.43
N HIS A 79 -141.09 45.78 -83.01
CA HIS A 79 -142.34 46.46 -82.67
C HIS A 79 -143.59 45.61 -82.93
N GLN A 80 -143.54 44.76 -83.96
CA GLN A 80 -144.72 44.05 -84.45
C GLN A 80 -145.09 42.81 -83.61
N ALA A 81 -144.14 42.22 -82.88
CA ALA A 81 -144.36 40.90 -82.27
C ALA A 81 -143.94 40.78 -80.80
N HIS A 82 -142.89 41.48 -80.33
CA HIS A 82 -142.28 41.15 -79.03
C HIS A 82 -142.22 42.32 -78.05
N GLN A 83 -142.83 43.47 -78.32
CA GLN A 83 -142.87 44.62 -77.39
C GLN A 83 -143.40 44.28 -75.99
N HIS A 84 -144.37 43.37 -75.89
CA HIS A 84 -144.92 42.90 -74.62
C HIS A 84 -143.92 42.10 -73.77
N GLN A 85 -142.81 41.62 -74.34
CA GLN A 85 -141.78 40.82 -73.66
C GLN A 85 -140.68 41.68 -73.01
N GLN A 86 -140.82 43.01 -72.95
CA GLN A 86 -139.80 43.90 -72.38
C GLN A 86 -139.31 43.46 -71.00
N LYS A 87 -140.22 42.99 -70.14
CA LYS A 87 -139.87 42.49 -68.80
C LYS A 87 -139.04 41.21 -68.85
N GLU A 88 -139.41 40.26 -69.71
CA GLU A 88 -138.68 38.98 -69.88
C GLU A 88 -137.31 39.20 -70.52
N ALA A 89 -137.25 40.05 -71.55
CA ALA A 89 -136.02 40.48 -72.21
C ALA A 89 -135.06 41.17 -71.21
N PHE A 90 -135.57 42.07 -70.36
CA PHE A 90 -134.80 42.67 -69.29
C PHE A 90 -134.26 41.62 -68.31
N LEU A 91 -135.09 40.67 -67.84
CA LEU A 91 -134.64 39.62 -66.92
C LEU A 91 -133.56 38.73 -67.55
N ASN A 92 -133.68 38.41 -68.85
CA ASN A 92 -132.67 37.65 -69.57
C ASN A 92 -131.34 38.42 -69.67
N LEU A 93 -131.39 39.71 -70.07
CA LEU A 93 -130.20 40.56 -70.11
C LEU A 93 -129.59 40.78 -68.72
N GLN A 94 -130.41 40.88 -67.68
CA GLN A 94 -129.97 40.96 -66.30
C GLN A 94 -129.25 39.67 -65.86
N SER A 95 -129.75 38.50 -66.25
CA SER A 95 -129.09 37.22 -65.99
C SER A 95 -127.73 37.13 -66.70
N LEU A 96 -127.64 37.57 -67.96
CA LEU A 96 -126.39 37.60 -68.72
C LEU A 96 -125.39 38.60 -68.13
N LEU A 97 -125.85 39.78 -67.71
CA LEU A 97 -125.02 40.74 -67.02
C LEU A 97 -124.52 40.19 -65.67
N GLN A 98 -125.37 39.47 -64.93
CA GLN A 98 -124.97 38.85 -63.68
C GLN A 98 -123.86 37.81 -63.89
N TYR A 99 -123.98 36.97 -64.91
CA TYR A 99 -122.92 36.04 -65.29
C TYR A 99 -121.59 36.75 -65.58
N ALA A 100 -121.62 37.85 -66.34
CA ALA A 100 -120.41 38.63 -66.61
C ALA A 100 -119.85 39.37 -65.40
N ARG A 101 -120.70 39.77 -64.45
CA ARG A 101 -120.26 40.30 -63.16
C ARG A 101 -119.54 39.22 -62.35
N ASP A 102 -120.10 38.02 -62.28
CA ASP A 102 -119.49 36.90 -61.56
C ASP A 102 -118.15 36.50 -62.20
N ASP A 103 -118.07 36.44 -63.53
CA ASP A 103 -116.83 36.20 -64.26
C ASP A 103 -115.77 37.29 -64.03
N TYR A 104 -116.20 38.56 -63.98
CA TYR A 104 -115.30 39.68 -63.67
C TYR A 104 -114.76 39.62 -62.23
N GLU A 105 -115.61 39.35 -61.24
CA GLU A 105 -115.18 39.20 -59.84
C GLU A 105 -114.27 37.98 -59.65
N ARG A 106 -114.55 36.87 -60.37
CA ARG A 106 -113.66 35.71 -60.41
C ARG A 106 -112.31 36.07 -61.02
N PHE A 107 -112.28 36.80 -62.14
CA PHE A 107 -111.04 37.29 -62.74
C PHE A 107 -110.24 38.18 -61.79
N LYS A 108 -110.91 39.13 -61.11
CA LYS A 108 -110.29 40.02 -60.12
C LYS A 108 -109.68 39.25 -58.94
N THR A 109 -110.42 38.27 -58.43
CA THR A 109 -109.94 37.37 -57.36
C THR A 109 -108.70 36.60 -57.81
N LEU A 110 -108.72 36.02 -59.01
CA LEU A 110 -107.58 35.30 -59.58
C LEU A 110 -106.37 36.22 -59.83
N GLN A 111 -106.60 37.47 -60.24
CA GLN A 111 -105.52 38.47 -60.39
C GLN A 111 -104.85 38.76 -59.04
N LEU A 112 -105.64 38.98 -57.99
CA LEU A 112 -105.11 39.20 -56.63
C LEU A 112 -104.30 37.99 -56.14
N GLN A 113 -104.84 36.78 -56.31
CA GLN A 113 -104.12 35.55 -55.98
C GLN A 113 -102.84 35.38 -56.81
N ASN A 114 -102.83 35.77 -58.09
CA ASN A 114 -101.63 35.70 -58.92
C ASN A 114 -100.54 36.67 -58.43
N ILE A 115 -100.94 37.87 -57.97
CA ILE A 115 -100.02 38.84 -57.39
C ILE A 115 -99.43 38.29 -56.09
N GLU A 116 -100.27 37.72 -55.21
CA GLU A 116 -99.84 37.11 -53.95
C GLU A 116 -98.89 35.92 -54.17
N LEU A 117 -99.22 35.00 -55.09
CA LEU A 117 -98.33 33.89 -55.43
C LEU A 117 -96.99 34.37 -55.98
N ARG A 118 -96.98 35.46 -56.78
CA ARG A 118 -95.73 36.04 -57.29
C ARG A 118 -94.88 36.64 -56.17
N THR A 119 -95.49 37.32 -55.20
CA THR A 119 -94.74 37.88 -54.06
C THR A 119 -94.21 36.76 -53.17
N GLU A 120 -94.96 35.69 -52.94
CA GLU A 120 -94.48 34.50 -52.23
C GLU A 120 -93.31 33.82 -52.95
N VAL A 121 -93.39 33.65 -54.27
CA VAL A 121 -92.30 33.08 -55.08
C VAL A 121 -91.05 33.96 -55.00
N LEU A 122 -91.20 35.28 -55.08
CA LEU A 122 -90.07 36.21 -54.93
C LEU A 122 -89.47 36.12 -53.53
N ASN A 123 -90.29 36.10 -52.48
CA ASN A 123 -89.83 35.91 -51.10
C ASN A 123 -89.18 34.54 -50.89
N GLY A 124 -89.65 33.50 -51.58
CA GLY A 124 -89.04 32.18 -51.62
C GLY A 124 -87.64 32.23 -52.23
N LYS A 125 -87.49 32.88 -53.39
CA LYS A 125 -86.19 33.07 -54.06
C LYS A 125 -85.20 33.86 -53.21
N VAL A 126 -85.65 34.92 -52.53
CA VAL A 126 -84.78 35.69 -51.62
C VAL A 126 -84.30 34.82 -50.46
N ARG A 127 -85.19 34.01 -49.87
CA ARG A 127 -84.83 33.05 -48.81
C ARG A 127 -83.85 31.99 -49.33
N GLU A 128 -84.07 31.47 -50.52
CA GLU A 128 -83.18 30.51 -51.18
C GLU A 128 -81.78 31.09 -51.38
N ILE A 129 -81.66 32.31 -51.94
CA ILE A 129 -80.38 33.00 -52.12
C ILE A 129 -79.68 33.20 -50.76
N SER A 130 -80.41 33.63 -49.73
CA SER A 130 -79.85 33.81 -48.38
C SER A 130 -79.35 32.49 -47.77
N LEU A 131 -80.05 31.38 -48.01
CA LEU A 131 -79.64 30.06 -47.56
C LEU A 131 -78.39 29.58 -48.32
N CYS A 132 -78.34 29.76 -49.64
CA CYS A 132 -77.15 29.43 -50.45
C CYS A 132 -75.91 30.19 -49.96
N GLN A 133 -76.04 31.49 -49.68
CA GLN A 133 -74.94 32.29 -49.11
C GLN A 133 -74.46 31.74 -47.77
N LYS A 134 -75.38 31.36 -46.87
CA LYS A 134 -75.01 30.75 -45.58
C LYS A 134 -74.32 29.40 -45.73
N VAL A 135 -74.75 28.59 -46.70
CA VAL A 135 -74.11 27.31 -47.01
C VAL A 135 -72.70 27.52 -47.54
N ASP A 136 -72.50 28.50 -48.42
CA ASP A 136 -71.17 28.85 -48.94
C ASP A 136 -70.24 29.36 -47.81
N GLU A 137 -70.75 30.22 -46.93
CA GLU A 137 -70.02 30.68 -45.74
C GLU A 137 -69.61 29.51 -44.85
N GLN A 138 -70.52 28.57 -44.57
CA GLN A 138 -70.22 27.37 -43.78
C GLN A 138 -69.20 26.46 -44.49
N ALA A 139 -69.27 26.30 -45.81
CA ALA A 139 -68.31 25.53 -46.58
C ALA A 139 -66.89 26.13 -46.50
N THR A 140 -66.78 27.45 -46.60
CA THR A 140 -65.48 28.14 -46.45
C THR A 140 -64.94 28.04 -45.02
N ALA A 141 -65.80 28.14 -44.00
CA ALA A 141 -65.41 27.95 -42.60
C ALA A 141 -64.92 26.51 -42.34
N ALA A 142 -65.62 25.51 -42.89
CA ALA A 142 -65.23 24.12 -42.79
C ALA A 142 -63.87 23.84 -43.45
N SER A 143 -63.61 24.42 -44.62
CA SER A 143 -62.31 24.31 -45.30
C SER A 143 -61.16 24.91 -44.48
N LYS A 144 -61.39 26.09 -43.87
CA LYS A 144 -60.41 26.72 -42.97
C LYS A 144 -60.12 25.85 -41.75
N LEU A 145 -61.16 25.30 -41.11
CA LEU A 145 -60.99 24.41 -39.97
C LEU A 145 -60.20 23.16 -40.35
N GLN A 146 -60.50 22.54 -41.50
CA GLN A 146 -59.78 21.37 -41.99
C GLN A 146 -58.30 21.66 -42.26
N GLU A 147 -57.98 22.86 -42.76
CA GLU A 147 -56.60 23.29 -42.95
C GLU A 147 -55.86 23.47 -41.62
N THR A 148 -56.51 24.10 -40.63
CA THR A 148 -55.93 24.22 -39.27
C THR A 148 -55.73 22.86 -38.60
N GLU A 149 -56.68 21.93 -38.75
CA GLU A 149 -56.57 20.56 -38.24
C GLU A 149 -55.39 19.83 -38.87
N ARG A 150 -55.21 19.97 -40.20
CA ARG A 150 -54.06 19.40 -40.92
C ARG A 150 -52.75 19.99 -40.41
N GLY A 151 -52.68 21.31 -40.22
CA GLY A 151 -51.52 22.00 -39.65
C GLY A 151 -51.15 21.50 -38.25
N LEU A 152 -52.14 21.37 -37.36
CA LEU A 152 -51.95 20.85 -36.01
C LEU A 152 -51.50 19.39 -36.01
N LYS A 153 -52.07 18.54 -36.88
CA LYS A 153 -51.61 17.14 -37.04
C LYS A 153 -50.15 17.07 -37.48
N SER A 154 -49.72 17.91 -38.42
CA SER A 154 -48.33 17.98 -38.85
C SER A 154 -47.40 18.45 -37.72
N GLN A 155 -47.80 19.45 -36.93
CA GLN A 155 -47.02 19.90 -35.76
C GLN A 155 -46.89 18.81 -34.70
N LEU A 156 -47.98 18.09 -34.42
CA LEU A 156 -47.97 16.99 -33.46
C LEU A 156 -47.05 15.85 -33.92
N ALA A 157 -47.11 15.47 -35.20
CA ALA A 157 -46.22 14.46 -35.77
C ALA A 157 -44.74 14.86 -35.66
N HIS A 158 -44.42 16.14 -35.92
CA HIS A 158 -43.06 16.66 -35.77
C HIS A 158 -42.59 16.62 -34.30
N MET A 159 -43.43 17.03 -33.34
CA MET A 159 -43.07 16.94 -31.91
C MET A 159 -42.87 15.50 -31.45
N CYS A 160 -43.71 14.55 -31.89
CA CYS A 160 -43.51 13.14 -31.60
C CYS A 160 -42.16 12.64 -32.12
N GLN A 161 -41.80 12.99 -33.37
CA GLN A 161 -40.51 12.62 -33.95
C GLN A 161 -39.33 13.23 -33.16
N GLN A 162 -39.45 14.47 -32.69
CA GLN A 162 -38.43 15.10 -31.85
C GLN A 162 -38.28 14.38 -30.50
N LEU A 163 -39.39 13.99 -29.86
CA LEU A 163 -39.36 13.22 -28.61
C LEU A 163 -38.68 11.86 -28.80
N ASP A 164 -38.95 11.16 -29.89
CA ASP A 164 -38.29 9.89 -30.20
C ASP A 164 -36.78 10.07 -30.40
N GLN A 165 -36.36 11.11 -31.12
CA GLN A 165 -34.94 11.46 -31.28
C GLN A 165 -34.27 11.78 -29.94
N GLN A 166 -34.94 12.53 -29.06
CA GLN A 166 -34.42 12.83 -27.73
C GLN A 166 -34.31 11.56 -26.88
N ASN A 167 -35.31 10.68 -26.88
CA ASN A 167 -35.29 9.41 -26.15
C ASN A 167 -34.14 8.51 -26.61
N THR A 168 -33.91 8.40 -27.93
CA THR A 168 -32.76 7.62 -28.44
C THR A 168 -31.41 8.22 -28.04
N THR A 169 -31.32 9.55 -27.93
CA THR A 169 -30.11 10.24 -27.47
C THR A 169 -29.86 10.01 -25.99
N ILE A 170 -30.91 10.09 -25.16
CA ILE A 170 -30.83 9.79 -23.73
C ILE A 170 -30.36 8.35 -23.50
N ALA A 171 -30.91 7.38 -24.23
CA ALA A 171 -30.49 5.98 -24.14
C ALA A 171 -28.99 5.80 -24.45
N LYS A 172 -28.49 6.42 -25.53
CA LYS A 172 -27.06 6.40 -25.88
C LYS A 172 -26.17 7.03 -24.80
N LEU A 173 -26.63 8.14 -24.21
CA LEU A 173 -25.90 8.81 -23.12
C LEU A 173 -25.84 7.93 -21.87
N GLN A 174 -26.95 7.27 -21.50
CA GLN A 174 -26.99 6.33 -20.37
C GLN A 174 -26.05 5.14 -20.59
N ASP A 175 -26.01 4.58 -21.80
CA ASP A 175 -25.07 3.52 -22.15
C ASP A 175 -23.62 4.00 -21.99
N SER A 176 -23.30 5.20 -22.48
CA SER A 176 -21.98 5.79 -22.35
C SER A 176 -21.58 6.07 -20.90
N GLU A 177 -22.52 6.56 -20.07
CA GLU A 177 -22.32 6.80 -18.64
C GLU A 177 -22.05 5.49 -17.91
N SER A 178 -22.81 4.43 -18.21
CA SER A 178 -22.58 3.10 -17.65
C SER A 178 -21.20 2.54 -18.04
N GLY A 179 -20.76 2.78 -19.27
CA GLY A 179 -19.42 2.42 -19.74
C GLY A 179 -18.33 3.17 -18.98
N LEU A 180 -18.45 4.50 -18.85
CA LEU A 180 -17.51 5.32 -18.10
C LEU A 180 -17.44 4.93 -16.63
N ARG A 181 -18.58 4.64 -15.99
CA ARG A 181 -18.63 4.17 -14.61
C ARG A 181 -17.85 2.86 -14.43
N ARG A 182 -18.04 1.87 -15.31
CA ARG A 182 -17.25 0.62 -15.29
C ARG A 182 -15.75 0.88 -15.42
N THR A 183 -15.35 1.80 -16.30
CA THR A 183 -13.92 2.16 -16.44
C THR A 183 -13.37 2.84 -15.20
N SER A 184 -14.15 3.70 -14.54
CA SER A 184 -13.78 4.34 -13.27
C SER A 184 -13.58 3.31 -12.17
N ASP A 185 -14.55 2.40 -11.99
CA ASP A 185 -14.48 1.32 -10.99
C ASP A 185 -13.24 0.43 -11.20
N TYR A 186 -12.91 0.12 -12.47
CA TYR A 186 -11.72 -0.64 -12.81
C TYR A 186 -10.42 0.11 -12.47
N LEU A 187 -10.34 1.40 -12.78
CA LEU A 187 -9.17 2.23 -12.45
C LEU A 187 -9.00 2.38 -10.94
N GLU A 188 -10.09 2.51 -10.17
CA GLU A 188 -10.03 2.53 -8.71
C GLU A 188 -9.49 1.21 -8.13
N GLN A 189 -9.92 0.06 -8.68
CA GLN A 189 -9.39 -1.24 -8.28
C GLN A 189 -7.89 -1.36 -8.59
N LEU A 190 -7.44 -0.91 -9.76
CA LEU A 190 -6.01 -0.90 -10.11
C LEU A 190 -5.22 0.03 -9.19
N LEU A 191 -5.77 1.20 -8.85
CA LEU A 191 -5.15 2.13 -7.92
C LEU A 191 -5.00 1.50 -6.53
N GLN A 192 -6.03 0.82 -6.03
CA GLN A 192 -5.96 0.12 -4.73
C GLN A 192 -4.95 -1.02 -4.74
N LYS A 193 -4.92 -1.83 -5.81
CA LYS A 193 -3.90 -2.86 -5.99
C LYS A 193 -2.50 -2.24 -5.98
N GLY A 194 -2.31 -1.13 -6.70
CA GLY A 194 -1.06 -0.36 -6.71
C GLY A 194 -0.64 0.09 -5.31
N LYS A 195 -1.56 0.71 -4.55
CA LYS A 195 -1.30 1.14 -3.16
C LYS A 195 -0.84 -0.02 -2.26
N LEU A 196 -1.51 -1.16 -2.35
CA LEU A 196 -1.13 -2.36 -1.58
C LEU A 196 0.26 -2.87 -1.98
N THR A 197 0.59 -2.88 -3.28
CA THR A 197 1.92 -3.28 -3.73
C THR A 197 3.01 -2.33 -3.25
N VAL A 198 2.78 -1.02 -3.27
CA VAL A 198 3.72 -0.02 -2.74
C VAL A 198 3.95 -0.22 -1.25
N ALA A 199 2.88 -0.34 -0.46
CA ALA A 199 3.01 -0.57 0.99
C ALA A 199 3.77 -1.87 1.31
N SER A 200 3.57 -2.93 0.52
CA SER A 200 4.33 -4.18 0.67
C SER A 200 5.82 -4.00 0.33
N LEU A 201 6.14 -3.24 -0.71
CA LEU A 201 7.52 -2.94 -1.09
C LEU A 201 8.22 -2.05 -0.06
N GLU A 202 7.55 -1.03 0.47
CA GLU A 202 8.06 -0.19 1.56
C GLU A 202 8.37 -1.00 2.82
N LYS A 203 7.48 -1.93 3.19
CA LYS A 203 7.72 -2.85 4.32
C LYS A 203 8.92 -3.77 4.05
N SER A 204 9.08 -4.26 2.82
CA SER A 204 10.25 -5.07 2.45
C SER A 204 11.54 -4.25 2.52
N ASN A 205 11.53 -3.03 1.99
CA ASN A 205 12.69 -2.15 1.97
C ASN A 205 13.15 -1.76 3.38
N THR A 206 12.22 -1.37 4.25
CA THR A 206 12.52 -1.11 5.67
C THR A 206 13.09 -2.34 6.38
N GLY A 207 12.60 -3.55 6.06
CA GLY A 207 13.17 -4.80 6.54
C GLY A 207 14.61 -5.04 6.07
N LEU A 208 14.90 -4.80 4.79
CA LEU A 208 16.24 -4.92 4.21
C LEU A 208 17.20 -3.87 4.78
N GLU A 209 16.77 -2.62 4.97
CA GLU A 209 17.55 -1.59 5.65
C GLU A 209 17.90 -2.00 7.10
N GLY A 210 16.95 -2.60 7.81
CA GLY A 210 17.19 -3.20 9.13
C GLY A 210 18.25 -4.31 9.11
N GLN A 211 18.19 -5.21 8.13
CA GLN A 211 19.23 -6.24 7.95
C GLN A 211 20.60 -5.64 7.64
N LEU A 212 20.66 -4.64 6.77
CA LEU A 212 21.89 -3.97 6.35
C LEU A 212 22.55 -3.25 7.54
N THR A 213 21.76 -2.54 8.36
CA THR A 213 22.27 -1.91 9.59
C THR A 213 22.78 -2.94 10.60
N GLY A 214 22.10 -4.09 10.74
CA GLY A 214 22.58 -5.20 11.57
C GLY A 214 23.92 -5.77 11.09
N LEU A 215 24.05 -6.04 9.80
CA LEU A 215 25.31 -6.53 9.19
C LEU A 215 26.45 -5.51 9.33
N ARG A 216 26.17 -4.21 9.16
CA ARG A 216 27.17 -3.15 9.38
C ARG A 216 27.70 -3.14 10.81
N ARG A 217 26.82 -3.34 11.80
CA ARG A 217 27.23 -3.44 13.21
C ARG A 217 28.10 -4.68 13.44
N GLN A 218 27.69 -5.84 12.93
CA GLN A 218 28.49 -7.07 13.05
C GLN A 218 29.88 -6.92 12.43
N LEU A 219 29.98 -6.27 11.26
CA LEU A 219 31.27 -6.00 10.62
C LEU A 219 32.14 -5.07 11.49
N TYR A 220 31.54 -4.07 12.13
CA TYR A 220 32.25 -3.17 13.04
C TYR A 220 32.77 -3.93 14.27
N ASP A 221 31.92 -4.72 14.92
CA ASP A 221 32.29 -5.51 16.10
C ASP A 221 33.41 -6.52 15.76
N GLN A 222 33.32 -7.18 14.60
CA GLN A 222 34.38 -8.06 14.12
C GLN A 222 35.69 -7.32 13.87
N LYS A 223 35.64 -6.10 13.33
CA LYS A 223 36.83 -5.30 13.12
C LYS A 223 37.51 -4.95 14.44
N VAL A 224 36.75 -4.52 15.44
CA VAL A 224 37.28 -4.25 16.79
C VAL A 224 37.93 -5.50 17.38
N ALA A 225 37.28 -6.66 17.27
CA ALA A 225 37.83 -7.92 17.76
C ALA A 225 39.15 -8.31 17.06
N VAL A 226 39.28 -8.02 15.75
CA VAL A 226 40.55 -8.22 15.03
C VAL A 226 41.64 -7.29 15.56
N ASP A 227 41.33 -6.00 15.74
CA ASP A 227 42.28 -5.01 16.28
C ASP A 227 42.77 -5.41 17.69
N GLU A 228 41.87 -5.92 18.55
CA GLU A 228 42.22 -6.45 19.89
C GLU A 228 43.14 -7.68 19.82
N LEU A 229 42.85 -8.62 18.91
CA LEU A 229 43.70 -9.80 18.68
C LEU A 229 45.08 -9.41 18.15
N GLU A 230 45.17 -8.42 17.26
CA GLU A 230 46.43 -7.89 16.76
C GLU A 230 47.26 -7.21 17.85
N ALA A 231 46.61 -6.47 18.76
CA ALA A 231 47.25 -5.88 19.93
C ALA A 231 47.79 -6.96 20.87
N SER A 232 46.97 -7.96 21.22
CA SER A 232 47.38 -9.09 22.07
C SER A 232 48.53 -9.89 21.44
N LYS A 233 48.49 -10.14 20.13
CA LYS A 233 49.60 -10.76 19.39
C LYS A 233 50.89 -9.96 19.52
N SER A 234 50.81 -8.64 19.38
CA SER A 234 51.98 -7.76 19.49
C SER A 234 52.57 -7.77 20.90
N GLU A 235 51.72 -7.79 21.94
CA GLU A 235 52.14 -7.92 23.34
C GLU A 235 52.85 -9.26 23.60
N LEU A 236 52.25 -10.37 23.16
CA LEU A 236 52.85 -11.71 23.29
C LEU A 236 54.19 -11.81 22.55
N GLN A 237 54.33 -11.18 21.38
CA GLN A 237 55.60 -11.10 20.66
C GLN A 237 56.66 -10.33 21.46
N GLY A 238 56.26 -9.23 22.13
CA GLY A 238 57.13 -8.48 23.05
C GLY A 238 57.60 -9.33 24.23
N GLN A 239 56.68 -10.01 24.92
CA GLN A 239 56.99 -10.92 26.02
C GLN A 239 57.95 -12.04 25.58
N LEU A 240 57.72 -12.63 24.41
CA LEU A 240 58.58 -13.68 23.86
C LEU A 240 60.00 -13.15 23.58
N HIS A 241 60.11 -11.93 23.04
CA HIS A 241 61.40 -11.29 22.82
C HIS A 241 62.16 -11.07 24.13
N GLU A 242 61.48 -10.58 25.17
CA GLU A 242 62.07 -10.37 26.50
C GLU A 242 62.52 -11.69 27.14
N LEU A 243 61.69 -12.73 27.11
CA LEU A 243 62.07 -14.06 27.59
C LEU A 243 63.27 -14.63 26.83
N ARG A 244 63.35 -14.43 25.50
CA ARG A 244 64.55 -14.82 24.73
C ARG A 244 65.79 -14.06 25.16
N GLN A 245 65.67 -12.76 25.45
CA GLN A 245 66.77 -11.94 25.95
C GLN A 245 67.23 -12.42 27.33
N GLN A 246 66.30 -12.69 28.25
CA GLN A 246 66.59 -13.26 29.58
C GLN A 246 67.28 -14.63 29.46
N LEU A 247 66.76 -15.51 28.60
CA LEU A 247 67.38 -16.82 28.35
C LEU A 247 68.81 -16.69 27.82
N ASN A 248 69.05 -15.75 26.90
CA ASN A 248 70.40 -15.48 26.39
C ASN A 248 71.32 -14.95 27.49
N GLN A 249 70.84 -14.05 28.34
CA GLN A 249 71.60 -13.54 29.50
C GLN A 249 71.94 -14.69 30.48
N GLN A 250 70.98 -15.54 30.81
CA GLN A 250 71.22 -16.71 31.64
C GLN A 250 72.22 -17.67 31.00
N ASN A 251 72.11 -17.95 29.70
CA ASN A 251 73.08 -18.78 28.97
C ASN A 251 74.50 -18.18 29.01
N THR A 252 74.64 -16.87 28.88
CA THR A 252 75.94 -16.21 29.03
C THR A 252 76.48 -16.28 30.46
N ALA A 253 75.60 -16.13 31.47
CA ALA A 253 75.98 -16.27 32.86
C ALA A 253 76.44 -17.70 33.18
N VAL A 254 75.73 -18.72 32.68
CA VAL A 254 76.11 -20.13 32.80
C VAL A 254 77.47 -20.37 32.16
N ARG A 255 77.72 -19.88 30.94
CA ARG A 255 79.04 -20.01 30.29
C ARG A 255 80.17 -19.36 31.11
N ASN A 256 79.94 -18.16 31.63
CA ASN A 256 80.92 -17.49 32.49
C ASN A 256 81.22 -18.31 33.75
N LEU A 257 80.17 -18.83 34.41
CA LEU A 257 80.33 -19.72 35.57
C LEU A 257 81.05 -21.03 35.21
N GLU A 258 80.80 -21.61 34.03
CA GLU A 258 81.52 -22.78 33.54
C GLU A 258 83.01 -22.48 33.32
N ASP A 259 83.35 -21.34 32.74
CA ASP A 259 84.73 -20.90 32.52
C ASP A 259 85.44 -20.54 33.83
N GLU A 260 84.75 -19.91 34.79
CA GLU A 260 85.25 -19.72 36.16
C GLU A 260 85.50 -21.06 36.84
N ASN A 261 84.59 -22.03 36.71
CA ASN A 261 84.76 -23.37 37.28
C ASN A 261 85.93 -24.11 36.64
N ARG A 262 86.15 -23.98 35.31
CA ARG A 262 87.36 -24.47 34.65
C ARG A 262 88.62 -23.82 35.20
N THR A 263 88.62 -22.50 35.34
CA THR A 263 89.75 -21.75 35.89
C THR A 263 90.06 -22.17 37.33
N LEU A 264 89.03 -22.32 38.17
CA LEU A 264 89.16 -22.81 39.54
C LEU A 264 89.67 -24.25 39.58
N LYS A 265 89.23 -25.13 38.67
CA LYS A 265 89.78 -26.49 38.54
C LYS A 265 91.25 -26.46 38.15
N ASP A 266 91.63 -25.63 37.19
CA ASP A 266 93.03 -25.47 36.77
C ASP A 266 93.88 -24.94 37.94
N GLN A 267 93.40 -23.93 38.65
CA GLN A 267 94.04 -23.43 39.89
C GLN A 267 94.15 -24.53 40.96
N HIS A 268 93.10 -25.32 41.18
CA HIS A 268 93.13 -26.42 42.13
C HIS A 268 94.14 -27.50 41.71
N THR A 269 94.20 -27.89 40.43
CA THR A 269 95.18 -28.87 39.95
C THR A 269 96.62 -28.34 40.05
N ALA A 270 96.85 -27.05 39.76
CA ALA A 270 98.13 -26.39 39.97
C ALA A 270 98.52 -26.37 41.45
N ALA A 271 97.60 -25.99 42.35
CA ALA A 271 97.83 -26.01 43.78
C ALA A 271 98.13 -27.42 44.30
N VAL A 272 97.41 -28.45 43.82
CA VAL A 272 97.69 -29.86 44.15
C VAL A 272 99.07 -30.27 43.65
N ALA A 273 99.48 -29.84 42.45
CA ALA A 273 100.82 -30.10 41.93
C ALA A 273 101.89 -29.42 42.77
N GLU A 274 101.72 -28.14 43.13
CA GLU A 274 102.62 -27.41 44.03
C GLU A 274 102.72 -28.08 45.41
N LEU A 275 101.59 -28.53 45.96
CA LEU A 275 101.54 -29.25 47.21
C LEU A 275 102.29 -30.59 47.09
N GLY A 276 102.13 -31.30 45.97
CA GLY A 276 102.91 -32.48 45.63
C GLY A 276 104.42 -32.21 45.53
N THR A 277 104.84 -31.12 44.88
CA THR A 277 106.27 -30.72 44.83
C THR A 277 106.80 -30.33 46.21
N SER A 278 106.00 -29.66 47.02
CA SER A 278 106.35 -29.29 48.39
C SER A 278 106.47 -30.53 49.27
N GLN A 279 105.60 -31.52 49.07
CA GLN A 279 105.64 -32.80 49.76
C GLN A 279 106.88 -33.62 49.34
N LEU A 280 107.25 -33.61 48.06
CA LEU A 280 108.51 -34.17 47.57
C LEU A 280 109.72 -33.47 48.19
N LYS A 281 109.73 -32.13 48.25
CA LYS A 281 110.78 -31.37 48.95
C LYS A 281 110.85 -31.72 50.43
N LEU A 282 109.70 -31.91 51.09
CA LEU A 282 109.62 -32.34 52.48
C LEU A 282 110.22 -33.74 52.67
N GLU A 283 109.87 -34.70 51.82
CA GLU A 283 110.47 -36.04 51.85
C GLU A 283 111.97 -36.01 51.52
N GLN A 284 112.39 -35.14 50.61
CA GLN A 284 113.81 -34.90 50.33
C GLN A 284 114.53 -34.33 51.56
N MET A 285 114.01 -33.27 52.18
CA MET A 285 114.56 -32.73 53.43
C MET A 285 114.58 -33.77 54.56
N LYS A 286 113.56 -34.63 54.64
CA LYS A 286 113.50 -35.71 55.62
C LYS A 286 114.54 -36.80 55.34
N SER A 287 114.81 -37.11 54.07
CA SER A 287 115.88 -38.02 53.66
C SER A 287 117.27 -37.43 53.93
N GLU A 288 117.46 -36.13 53.70
CA GLU A 288 118.66 -35.38 54.08
C GLU A 288 118.83 -35.36 55.60
N LEU A 289 117.75 -35.15 56.34
CA LEU A 289 117.77 -35.18 57.81
C LEU A 289 118.09 -36.60 58.33
N GLN A 290 117.59 -37.65 57.67
CA GLN A 290 118.00 -39.03 57.93
C GLN A 290 119.48 -39.27 57.60
N SER A 291 119.99 -38.75 56.48
CA SER A 291 121.40 -38.91 56.12
C SER A 291 122.31 -38.18 57.12
N VAL A 292 121.95 -36.97 57.55
CA VAL A 292 122.61 -36.24 58.64
C VAL A 292 122.53 -37.02 59.94
N ARG A 293 121.40 -37.67 60.24
CA ARG A 293 121.23 -38.50 61.44
C ARG A 293 122.15 -39.73 61.40
N ILE A 294 122.29 -40.37 60.24
CA ILE A 294 123.23 -41.49 60.02
C ILE A 294 124.67 -40.98 60.13
N GLY A 295 125.00 -39.84 59.53
CA GLY A 295 126.32 -39.21 59.64
C GLY A 295 126.68 -38.85 61.08
N ASN A 296 125.72 -38.32 61.86
CA ASN A 296 125.91 -38.07 63.28
C ASN A 296 126.10 -39.37 64.07
N ALA A 297 125.32 -40.42 63.77
CA ALA A 297 125.51 -41.73 64.41
C ALA A 297 126.88 -42.33 64.08
N ASP A 298 127.39 -42.13 62.87
CA ASP A 298 128.70 -42.61 62.43
C ASP A 298 129.84 -41.82 63.09
N LEU A 299 129.72 -40.49 63.20
CA LEU A 299 130.62 -39.65 64.00
C LEU A 299 130.65 -40.07 65.47
N GLN A 300 129.49 -40.40 66.03
CA GLN A 300 129.38 -40.87 67.42
C GLN A 300 130.02 -42.25 67.59
N ARG A 301 129.94 -43.11 66.58
CA ARG A 301 130.64 -44.40 66.52
C ARG A 301 132.15 -44.23 66.44
N GLN A 302 132.65 -43.28 65.64
CA GLN A 302 134.07 -42.93 65.57
C GLN A 302 134.58 -42.39 66.91
N LEU A 303 133.75 -41.63 67.63
CA LEU A 303 134.06 -41.15 68.97
C LEU A 303 134.17 -42.31 69.98
N ASP A 304 133.24 -43.27 69.94
CA ASP A 304 133.25 -44.45 70.80
C ASP A 304 134.41 -45.42 70.48
N GLU A 305 134.78 -45.58 69.20
CA GLU A 305 135.95 -46.35 68.79
C GLU A 305 137.27 -45.72 69.25
N ALA A 306 137.39 -44.39 69.16
CA ALA A 306 138.53 -43.66 69.72
C ALA A 306 138.61 -43.83 71.25
N PHE A 307 137.46 -43.88 71.93
CA PHE A 307 137.37 -44.07 73.38
C PHE A 307 137.75 -45.48 73.83
N ILE A 308 137.41 -46.51 73.05
CA ILE A 308 137.73 -47.92 73.35
C ILE A 308 139.22 -48.23 73.11
N LEU A 309 139.82 -47.66 72.06
CA LEU A 309 141.25 -47.86 71.76
C LEU A 309 142.18 -47.16 72.78
N GLY A 310 141.74 -46.06 73.40
CA GLY A 310 142.46 -45.42 74.51
C GLY A 310 142.52 -46.26 75.80
N ARG A 311 141.57 -47.18 76.02
CA ARG A 311 141.46 -47.98 77.26
C ARG A 311 142.24 -49.30 77.26
N LEU A 312 142.61 -49.83 76.09
CA LEU A 312 143.28 -51.13 75.98
C LEU A 312 144.83 -51.05 75.93
N GLY A 313 145.41 -49.85 75.75
CA GLY A 313 146.87 -49.64 75.74
C GLY A 313 147.56 -49.56 77.10
N ILE A 314 146.82 -49.35 78.20
CA ILE A 314 147.42 -49.01 79.52
C ILE A 314 147.35 -50.16 80.54
N ASN A 315 146.49 -51.18 80.33
CA ASN A 315 146.26 -52.24 81.31
C ASN A 315 147.13 -53.52 81.18
N ASN A 316 147.83 -53.74 80.06
CA ASN A 316 148.64 -54.96 79.88
C ASN A 316 150.11 -54.86 80.31
N ALA A 317 150.62 -53.66 80.64
CA ALA A 317 152.01 -53.47 81.12
C ALA A 317 152.15 -53.58 82.66
N TRP A 318 151.06 -53.43 83.41
CA TRP A 318 151.06 -53.45 84.89
C TRP A 318 150.88 -54.87 85.48
N LEU A 319 150.18 -55.78 84.77
CA LEU A 319 149.83 -57.11 85.27
C LEU A 319 150.99 -58.12 85.26
N THR A 320 152.04 -57.91 84.46
CA THR A 320 153.23 -58.78 84.43
C THR A 320 154.27 -58.42 85.49
N ARG A 321 154.29 -57.19 86.01
CA ARG A 321 155.23 -56.76 87.07
C ARG A 321 154.79 -57.17 88.48
N LEU A 322 153.48 -57.23 88.74
CA LEU A 322 152.93 -57.59 90.05
C LEU A 322 153.10 -59.10 90.38
N ARG A 323 153.12 -59.95 89.36
CA ARG A 323 153.15 -61.41 89.51
C ARG A 323 154.51 -61.96 89.95
N ASN A 324 155.60 -61.22 89.74
CA ASN A 324 156.94 -61.58 90.21
C ASN A 324 157.25 -61.07 91.63
N TRP A 325 156.52 -60.08 92.14
CA TRP A 325 156.73 -59.51 93.47
C TRP A 325 156.02 -60.32 94.58
N LEU A 326 154.86 -60.92 94.28
CA LEU A 326 154.04 -61.62 95.27
C LEU A 326 154.60 -62.98 95.75
N ARG A 327 155.62 -63.55 95.09
CA ARG A 327 156.27 -64.79 95.53
C ARG A 327 157.37 -64.59 96.59
N ALA A 328 157.79 -63.36 96.88
CA ALA A 328 158.88 -63.09 97.82
C ALA A 328 158.42 -62.80 99.27
N TYR A 329 157.13 -62.51 99.51
CA TYR A 329 156.70 -61.87 100.77
C TYR A 329 155.97 -62.78 101.78
N GLN A 330 155.76 -64.07 101.50
CA GLN A 330 155.01 -64.99 102.38
C GLN A 330 155.87 -65.76 103.40
N LEU A 331 157.16 -65.46 103.52
CA LEU A 331 158.08 -66.11 104.46
C LEU A 331 158.31 -65.37 105.78
N LEU A 332 157.66 -64.22 106.01
CA LEU A 332 157.94 -63.40 107.18
C LEU A 332 156.65 -62.83 107.76
N PHE A 333 156.45 -63.15 109.04
CA PHE A 333 155.56 -62.49 110.00
C PHE A 333 154.11 -62.96 110.07
N THR A 334 153.59 -63.49 111.19
CA THR A 334 154.10 -63.90 112.53
C THR A 334 152.84 -64.14 113.38
N GLY A 335 152.76 -65.02 114.36
CA GLY A 335 153.86 -65.41 115.24
C GLY A 335 154.14 -64.42 116.37
N ALA A 336 153.24 -63.49 116.73
CA ALA A 336 153.23 -62.80 118.04
C ALA A 336 152.13 -61.73 118.08
N PHE A 337 151.02 -61.98 118.77
CA PHE A 337 150.60 -61.14 119.89
C PHE A 337 149.44 -61.81 120.63
N ARG A 338 149.85 -62.77 121.46
CA ARG A 338 149.12 -63.36 122.57
C ARG A 338 149.71 -62.71 123.82
N ARG A 339 148.87 -62.15 124.69
CA ARG A 339 149.14 -61.62 126.06
C ARG A 339 149.21 -60.09 126.24
N VAL A 340 148.06 -59.43 126.14
CA VAL A 340 147.50 -58.61 127.24
C VAL A 340 145.97 -58.75 127.13
N ARG A 341 145.37 -59.84 127.63
CA ARG A 341 145.10 -60.11 129.05
C ARG A 341 144.05 -59.10 129.56
N HIS A 342 142.79 -59.49 129.55
CA HIS A 342 142.15 -60.07 130.74
C HIS A 342 142.11 -59.07 131.91
N VAL A 343 141.14 -58.17 131.87
CA VAL A 343 140.30 -57.80 133.01
C VAL A 343 138.93 -57.48 132.40
N LEU A 344 137.90 -58.24 132.79
CA LEU A 344 136.48 -57.95 132.52
C LEU A 344 135.99 -58.10 131.06
N ALA A 345 135.99 -59.22 130.35
CA ALA A 345 135.98 -60.65 130.70
C ALA A 345 135.12 -61.01 131.90
N THR A 346 134.08 -61.79 131.59
CA THR A 346 133.27 -62.61 132.49
C THR A 346 132.09 -61.88 133.11
N LEU A 347 130.87 -62.37 133.02
CA LEU A 347 130.26 -63.62 132.53
C LEU A 347 128.76 -63.24 132.54
N SER A 348 127.88 -63.73 131.71
CA SER A 348 127.79 -65.01 131.03
C SER A 348 126.53 -64.87 130.20
N ALA A 349 126.59 -65.04 128.89
CA ALA A 349 126.60 -66.39 128.33
C ALA A 349 125.32 -67.14 128.72
N LYS A 350 124.42 -67.29 127.75
CA LYS A 350 124.17 -68.53 127.00
C LYS A 350 123.01 -68.23 126.04
N LEU A 351 122.99 -68.59 124.77
CA LEU A 351 123.95 -69.27 123.90
C LEU A 351 123.31 -69.21 122.49
N MET A 352 124.10 -68.92 121.46
CA MET A 352 123.95 -69.42 120.07
C MET A 352 122.73 -68.94 119.23
N ARG A 353 122.85 -68.48 117.98
CA ARG A 353 123.79 -68.72 116.84
C ARG A 353 123.78 -67.42 115.99
N PHE A 354 124.80 -66.54 115.88
CA PHE A 354 126.07 -66.57 115.09
C PHE A 354 125.92 -67.21 113.68
N TRP A 355 126.19 -66.59 112.52
CA TRP A 355 126.90 -65.34 112.10
C TRP A 355 126.81 -65.22 110.53
N PRO A 356 127.46 -64.28 109.77
CA PRO A 356 127.50 -62.79 109.70
C PRO A 356 126.93 -62.18 108.37
N ASN A 357 126.37 -60.95 108.35
CA ASN A 357 126.94 -59.61 107.95
C ASN A 357 127.41 -59.47 106.49
N ARG A 358 127.35 -58.34 105.76
CA ARG A 358 126.95 -56.90 105.84
C ARG A 358 127.16 -56.42 104.38
N GLY A 359 126.44 -55.51 103.75
CA GLY A 359 126.02 -54.13 104.06
C GLY A 359 125.99 -53.42 102.69
N LEU A 360 124.88 -52.83 102.25
CA LEU A 360 124.49 -51.42 102.48
C LEU A 360 125.59 -50.41 102.16
N PHE A 361 125.50 -49.76 100.99
CA PHE A 361 125.67 -48.32 100.70
C PHE A 361 125.34 -48.15 99.20
N ARG A 362 124.19 -47.57 98.81
CA ARG A 362 123.81 -46.15 98.76
C ARG A 362 124.21 -45.49 97.44
N GLY A 363 123.20 -44.95 96.76
CA GLY A 363 123.29 -43.74 95.93
C GLY A 363 123.38 -43.97 94.43
N VAL A 364 122.95 -43.09 93.54
CA VAL A 364 122.24 -41.79 93.59
C VAL A 364 121.65 -41.64 92.16
N GLU A 365 120.51 -40.96 92.06
CA GLU A 365 119.97 -40.19 90.91
C GLU A 365 121.04 -39.44 90.04
N PRO A 366 120.74 -38.83 88.86
CA PRO A 366 119.56 -37.95 88.63
C PRO A 366 118.99 -37.95 87.16
N VAL A 367 117.71 -37.61 86.95
CA VAL A 367 117.09 -36.29 86.64
C VAL A 367 117.26 -35.78 85.18
N ALA A 368 116.12 -35.29 84.67
CA ALA A 368 115.88 -34.31 83.60
C ALA A 368 116.08 -34.76 82.14
N GLY A 369 115.18 -34.44 81.20
CA GLY A 369 113.95 -33.65 81.28
C GLY A 369 113.68 -32.93 79.96
N LYS A 370 112.39 -32.79 79.63
CA LYS A 370 111.73 -31.70 78.86
C LYS A 370 112.18 -31.52 77.38
N TYR A 371 111.37 -31.06 76.42
CA TYR A 371 110.28 -30.09 76.39
C TYR A 371 109.44 -30.28 75.10
N LEU A 372 108.12 -29.95 75.18
CA LEU A 372 107.29 -29.09 74.28
C LEU A 372 107.25 -29.37 72.75
N ALA A 373 106.17 -29.15 72.01
CA ALA A 373 104.85 -28.57 72.28
C ALA A 373 103.94 -28.78 71.03
N ALA A 374 102.63 -28.67 71.26
CA ALA A 374 101.62 -27.97 70.44
C ALA A 374 101.31 -28.52 69.03
N GLU A 375 100.10 -28.47 68.47
CA GLU A 375 98.73 -28.01 68.82
C GLU A 375 97.88 -28.49 67.61
N GLU A 376 96.69 -29.08 67.79
CA GLU A 376 95.35 -28.45 67.60
C GLU A 376 95.07 -27.93 66.16
N MET A 377 93.89 -27.98 65.53
CA MET A 377 92.50 -28.44 65.69
C MET A 377 91.94 -28.51 64.22
N LEU A 378 91.10 -29.47 63.76
CA LEU A 378 89.62 -29.49 63.75
C LEU A 378 88.92 -28.11 63.46
N PRO A 379 87.63 -28.02 63.03
CA PRO A 379 86.75 -28.92 62.25
C PRO A 379 85.66 -28.25 61.35
N ARG A 380 84.88 -29.10 60.63
CA ARG A 380 83.39 -29.13 60.47
C ARG A 380 82.55 -28.13 59.62
N HIS A 381 81.65 -28.77 58.84
CA HIS A 381 80.23 -28.46 58.53
C HIS A 381 79.92 -27.26 57.59
N ARG A 382 78.85 -27.19 56.79
CA ARG A 382 77.53 -27.85 56.62
C ARG A 382 76.99 -27.44 55.21
N GLY A 383 76.07 -28.20 54.59
CA GLY A 383 75.23 -27.75 53.44
C GLY A 383 74.14 -26.72 53.86
N PRO A 384 72.99 -26.55 53.16
CA PRO A 384 72.43 -27.24 51.97
C PRO A 384 71.67 -26.30 50.97
N SER A 385 70.76 -26.89 50.16
CA SER A 385 69.48 -26.40 49.57
C SER A 385 69.38 -25.96 48.09
N GLU A 386 68.58 -26.73 47.34
CA GLU A 386 67.69 -26.39 46.19
C GLU A 386 66.69 -25.23 46.53
N PRO A 387 65.76 -24.72 45.66
CA PRO A 387 65.09 -25.30 44.46
C PRO A 387 64.78 -24.25 43.33
N PRO A 388 63.62 -24.24 42.63
CA PRO A 388 63.35 -24.87 41.32
C PRO A 388 62.90 -23.87 40.22
N VAL A 389 62.85 -24.32 38.95
CA VAL A 389 61.79 -24.02 37.95
C VAL A 389 61.66 -25.24 37.02
#